data_AF-A0A0C2GGM5-F1
#
_entry.id   AF-A0A0C2GGM5-F1
#
_cell.length_a   1.000
_cell.length_b   1.000
_cell.length_c   1.000
_cell.angle_alpha   90.00
_cell.angle_beta   90.00
_cell.angle_gamma   90.00
#
_symmetry.space_group_name_H-M   'P 1'
#
loop_
_entity.id
_entity.type
_entity.pdbx_description
1 polymer ?
#
loop_
_entity_poly.entity_id
_entity_poly.type
_entity_poly.pdbx_seq_one_letter_code
_entity_poly.pdbx_strand_id
1 'polypeptide(L)'
;MHHDKCYDAAVDAKICYDVAWEYIDGYKWTCSNGTAVCAEKQTACKMALCACDAAVVQCWSKHPKPEKKLKCNHIRKLPLPYGFQH
;
A
#
# COMPACT_ATOMS: atom_id res chain seq x y z
N MET A 1 8.36 2.27 -0.45
CA MET A 1 8.90 1.71 0.81
C MET A 1 8.06 2.01 2.04
N HIS A 2 7.76 3.27 2.43
CA HIS A 2 6.93 3.49 3.64
C HIS A 2 5.52 2.93 3.52
N HIS A 3 4.92 3.04 2.33
CA HIS A 3 3.62 2.44 2.01
C HIS A 3 3.67 0.92 2.02
N ASP A 4 4.59 0.31 1.26
CA ASP A 4 4.80 -1.14 1.27
C ASP A 4 4.97 -1.70 2.70
N LYS A 5 5.79 -1.08 3.55
CA LYS A 5 5.97 -1.50 4.95
C LYS A 5 4.72 -1.33 5.82
N CYS A 6 3.84 -0.39 5.46
CA CYS A 6 2.58 -0.17 6.16
C CYS A 6 1.62 -1.33 5.89
N TYR A 7 1.60 -1.82 4.64
CA TYR A 7 0.87 -3.02 4.24
C TYR A 7 1.44 -4.25 4.95
N ASP A 8 2.75 -4.48 4.86
CA ASP A 8 3.45 -5.58 5.54
C ASP A 8 3.06 -5.63 7.03
N ALA A 9 3.08 -4.49 7.73
CA ALA A 9 2.72 -4.41 9.13
C ALA A 9 1.25 -4.81 9.43
N ALA A 10 0.31 -4.54 8.51
CA ALA A 10 -1.08 -4.93 8.66
C ALA A 10 -1.27 -6.45 8.53
N VAL A 11 -0.51 -7.10 7.64
CA VAL A 11 -0.50 -8.57 7.50
C VAL A 11 0.25 -9.24 8.65
N ASP A 12 1.40 -8.70 9.05
CA ASP A 12 2.20 -9.21 10.16
C ASP A 12 1.42 -9.19 11.48
N ALA A 13 0.67 -8.12 11.72
CA ALA A 13 -0.22 -7.97 12.88
C ALA A 13 -1.50 -8.83 12.79
N LYS A 14 -1.69 -9.60 11.71
CA LYS A 14 -2.90 -10.39 11.44
C LYS A 14 -4.19 -9.56 11.41
N ILE A 15 -4.06 -8.27 11.09
CA ILE A 15 -5.19 -7.37 10.87
C ILE A 15 -5.78 -7.65 9.47
N CYS A 16 -4.89 -7.83 8.49
CA CYS A 16 -5.22 -8.28 7.14
C CYS A 16 -4.82 -9.75 6.94
N TYR A 17 -5.55 -10.45 6.06
CA TYR A 17 -5.41 -11.90 5.88
C TYR A 17 -4.09 -12.29 5.20
N ASP A 18 -3.82 -11.71 4.03
CA ASP A 18 -2.59 -11.91 3.26
C ASP A 18 -2.30 -10.71 2.33
N VAL A 19 -1.14 -10.75 1.68
CA VAL A 19 -0.67 -9.70 0.75
C VAL A 19 -1.59 -9.55 -0.46
N ALA A 20 -2.18 -10.66 -0.96
CA ALA A 20 -3.05 -10.58 -2.13
C ALA A 20 -4.32 -9.78 -1.80
N TRP A 21 -4.86 -9.94 -0.59
CA TRP A 21 -6.03 -9.20 -0.13
C TRP A 21 -5.80 -7.70 0.03
N GLU A 22 -4.58 -7.25 0.29
CA GLU A 22 -4.25 -5.81 0.39
C GLU A 22 -4.54 -5.05 -0.91
N TYR A 23 -4.40 -5.72 -2.07
CA TYR A 23 -4.58 -5.10 -3.40
C TYR A 23 -5.97 -5.31 -4.00
N ILE A 24 -6.79 -6.18 -3.39
CA ILE A 24 -8.12 -6.55 -3.91
C ILE A 24 -9.23 -6.06 -2.97
N ASP A 25 -8.95 -5.89 -1.66
CA ASP A 25 -9.98 -5.43 -0.71
C ASP A 25 -10.24 -3.92 -0.86
N GLY A 26 -11.36 -3.60 -1.50
CA GLY A 26 -11.83 -2.22 -1.57
C GLY A 26 -12.26 -1.69 -0.19
N TYR A 27 -11.87 -0.47 0.13
CA TYR A 27 -12.31 0.25 1.32
C TYR A 27 -13.01 1.56 0.93
N LYS A 28 -13.84 2.06 1.85
CA LYS A 28 -14.60 3.32 1.71
C LYS A 28 -13.77 4.49 2.19
N TRP A 29 -13.71 5.52 1.37
CA TRP A 29 -13.03 6.77 1.66
C TRP A 29 -13.75 7.92 0.94
N THR A 30 -13.43 9.14 1.34
CA THR A 30 -13.91 10.36 0.68
C THR A 30 -12.76 11.34 0.50
N CYS A 31 -12.87 12.23 -0.49
CA CYS A 31 -11.96 13.36 -0.62
C CYS A 31 -12.66 14.61 -0.07
N SER A 32 -12.07 15.25 0.93
CA SER A 32 -12.55 16.50 1.50
C SER A 32 -11.44 17.53 1.48
N ASN A 33 -11.64 18.65 0.78
CA ASN A 33 -10.65 19.73 0.64
C ASN A 33 -9.24 19.23 0.21
N GLY A 34 -9.21 18.31 -0.76
CA GLY A 34 -7.95 17.72 -1.25
C GLY A 34 -7.27 16.74 -0.29
N THR A 35 -7.93 16.38 0.82
CA THR A 35 -7.44 15.41 1.80
C THR A 35 -8.24 14.12 1.70
N ALA A 36 -7.55 12.98 1.66
CA ALA A 36 -8.18 11.67 1.72
C ALA A 36 -8.64 11.36 3.16
N VAL A 37 -9.91 11.01 3.32
CA VAL A 37 -10.54 10.72 4.62
C VAL A 37 -11.15 9.32 4.60
N CYS A 38 -10.69 8.45 5.49
CA CYS A 38 -11.19 7.08 5.64
C CYS A 38 -12.55 7.05 6.35
N ALA A 39 -13.47 6.22 5.87
CA ALA A 39 -14.74 6.02 6.59
C ALA A 39 -14.52 5.17 7.84
N GLU A 40 -15.20 5.53 8.94
CA GLU A 40 -15.02 4.90 10.26
C GLU A 40 -15.66 3.50 10.38
N LYS A 41 -16.76 3.24 9.67
CA LYS A 41 -17.54 2.00 9.83
C LYS A 41 -17.13 0.92 8.82
N GLN A 42 -15.96 0.33 9.02
CA GLN A 42 -15.37 -0.70 8.15
C GLN A 42 -14.63 -1.76 8.96
N THR A 43 -14.19 -2.84 8.31
CA THR A 43 -13.36 -3.85 8.96
C THR A 43 -11.99 -3.27 9.32
N ALA A 44 -11.31 -3.88 10.30
CA ALA A 44 -9.99 -3.44 10.73
C ALA A 44 -8.97 -3.42 9.58
N CYS A 45 -8.97 -4.44 8.70
CA CYS A 45 -8.11 -4.44 7.52
C CYS A 45 -8.40 -3.27 6.58
N LYS A 46 -9.67 -3.01 6.24
CA LYS A 46 -10.05 -1.87 5.38
C LYS A 46 -9.64 -0.53 5.98
N MET A 47 -9.73 -0.38 7.29
CA MET A 47 -9.25 0.81 7.99
C MET A 47 -7.73 0.94 7.91
N ALA A 48 -6.98 -0.15 8.10
CA ALA A 48 -5.53 -0.16 8.01
C ALA A 48 -5.05 0.18 6.59
N LEU A 49 -5.59 -0.49 5.57
CA LEU A 49 -5.27 -0.21 4.16
C LEU A 49 -5.58 1.25 3.80
N CYS A 50 -6.76 1.73 4.17
CA CYS A 50 -7.13 3.12 3.92
C CYS A 50 -6.17 4.11 4.60
N ALA A 51 -5.74 3.84 5.84
CA ALA A 51 -4.79 4.71 6.54
C ALA A 51 -3.42 4.73 5.86
N CYS A 52 -2.93 3.56 5.41
CA CYS A 52 -1.70 3.45 4.63
C CYS A 52 -1.78 4.25 3.31
N ASP A 53 -2.90 4.14 2.59
CA ASP A 53 -3.11 4.84 1.32
C ASP A 53 -3.32 6.35 1.51
N ALA A 54 -4.05 6.77 2.54
CA ALA A 54 -4.19 8.19 2.87
C ALA A 54 -2.82 8.81 3.22
N ALA A 55 -1.98 8.09 3.98
CA ALA A 55 -0.64 8.53 4.34
C ALA A 55 0.28 8.66 3.12
N VAL A 56 0.24 7.72 2.17
CA VAL A 56 1.10 7.78 0.98
C VAL A 56 0.67 8.90 0.04
N VAL A 57 -0.64 9.11 -0.16
CA VAL A 57 -1.14 10.21 -0.98
C VAL A 57 -0.78 11.56 -0.37
N GLN A 58 -0.87 11.68 0.96
CA GLN A 58 -0.44 12.89 1.68
C GLN A 58 1.08 13.10 1.65
N CYS A 59 1.87 12.04 1.50
CA CYS A 59 3.29 12.15 1.24
C CYS A 59 3.55 12.65 -0.17
N TRP A 60 2.92 12.05 -1.17
CA TRP A 60 3.08 12.42 -2.58
C TRP A 60 2.62 13.85 -2.87
N SER A 61 1.59 14.35 -2.19
CA SER A 61 1.09 15.72 -2.38
C SER A 61 2.14 16.81 -2.06
N LYS A 62 3.17 16.48 -1.27
CA LYS A 62 4.26 17.38 -0.89
C LYS A 62 5.39 17.45 -1.93
N HIS A 63 5.34 16.62 -2.96
CA HIS A 63 6.40 16.50 -3.96
C HIS A 63 5.84 16.71 -5.38
N PRO A 64 6.64 17.28 -6.29
CA PRO A 64 6.23 17.37 -7.68
C PRO A 64 6.13 15.97 -8.30
N LYS A 65 5.19 15.82 -9.23
CA LYS A 65 5.08 14.59 -10.03
C LYS A 65 6.39 14.38 -10.82
N PRO A 66 7.01 13.18 -10.76
CA PRO A 66 8.18 12.89 -11.57
C PRO A 66 7.89 13.01 -13.07
N GLU A 67 8.77 13.69 -13.81
CA GLU A 67 8.62 13.88 -15.26
C GLU A 67 8.97 12.63 -16.07
N LYS A 68 9.82 11.77 -15.53
CA LYS A 68 10.33 10.58 -16.21
C LYS A 68 10.28 9.38 -15.28
N LYS A 69 9.78 8.26 -15.82
CA LYS A 69 9.92 6.96 -15.16
C LYS A 69 11.36 6.50 -15.30
N LEU A 70 12.05 6.33 -14.18
CA LEU A 70 13.40 5.76 -14.17
C LEU A 70 13.36 4.29 -14.59
N LYS A 71 14.34 3.87 -15.38
CA LYS A 71 14.51 2.45 -15.72
C LYS A 71 15.03 1.72 -14.48
N CYS A 72 14.41 0.59 -14.16
CA CYS A 72 14.95 -0.32 -13.16
C CYS A 72 16.11 -1.09 -13.79
N ASN A 73 17.34 -0.87 -13.31
CA ASN A 73 18.54 -1.58 -13.77
C ASN A 73 18.72 -2.93 -13.06
N HIS A 74 17.66 -3.50 -12.50
CA HIS A 74 17.73 -4.80 -11.85
C HIS A 74 18.02 -5.86 -12.92
N ILE A 75 19.24 -6.40 -12.91
CA ILE A 75 19.56 -7.61 -13.67
C ILE A 75 18.56 -8.66 -13.17
N ARG A 76 17.68 -9.16 -14.04
CA ARG A 76 16.87 -10.34 -13.74
C ARG A 76 17.86 -11.46 -13.41
N LYS A 77 18.12 -11.69 -12.12
CA LYS A 77 18.63 -12.97 -11.69
C LYS A 77 17.61 -13.98 -12.21
N LEU A 78 18.06 -14.94 -13.02
CA LEU A 78 17.25 -16.07 -13.43
C LEU A 78 16.49 -16.61 -12.21
N PRO A 79 15.23 -17.06 -12.36
CA PRO A 79 14.45 -17.52 -11.23
C PRO A 79 15.27 -18.55 -10.45
N LEU A 80 15.57 -18.22 -9.18
CA LEU A 80 16.09 -19.21 -8.26
C LEU A 80 15.04 -20.33 -8.18
N PRO A 81 15.45 -21.60 -8.31
CA PRO A 81 14.51 -22.70 -8.23
C PRO A 81 13.87 -22.71 -6.83
N TYR A 82 12.54 -22.60 -6.81
CA TYR A 82 11.64 -22.98 -5.71
C TYR A 82 11.99 -22.49 -4.30
N GLY A 83 11.24 -21.48 -3.83
CA GLY A 83 11.24 -21.09 -2.43
C GLY A 83 10.40 -19.84 -2.19
N PHE A 84 9.08 -19.97 -2.28
CA PHE A 84 8.15 -19.04 -1.61
C PHE A 84 8.54 -19.03 -0.13
N GLN A 85 9.18 -17.95 0.32
CA GLN A 85 9.46 -17.73 1.73
C GLN A 85 8.36 -16.83 2.30
N HIS A 86 7.58 -17.48 3.18
CA HIS A 86 6.72 -17.04 4.28
C HIS A 86 6.02 -15.68 4.20
#